data_AF-A0A2T8JCE0-F1
#
_entry.id   AF-A0A2T8JCE0-F1
#
_cell.length_a   1.000
_cell.length_b   1.000
_cell.length_c   1.000
_cell.angle_alpha   90.00
_cell.angle_beta   90.00
_cell.angle_gamma   90.00
#
_symmetry.space_group_name_H-M   'P 1'
#
loop_
_entity.id
_entity.type
_entity.pdbx_description
1 polymer ?
#
loop_
_entity_poly.entity_id
_entity_poly.type
_entity_poly.pdbx_seq_one_letter_code
_entity_poly.pdbx_strand_id
1 'polypeptide(L)'
;MPDPFDQLLRWFDEAVTAGLREPNAMVLTTVNKEGKPSSRMVLLKGVDKQRFVWYTSRKAHDLSENPNGALLFYWNEMNSQVRVEGSVEKVPEEE
;
A
#
# COMPACT_ATOMS: atom_id res chain seq x y z
N MET A 1 -21.72 7.61 -4.35
CA MET A 1 -20.31 7.57 -4.83
C MET A 1 -19.96 6.10 -5.04
N PRO A 2 -19.16 5.76 -6.07
CA PRO A 2 -18.65 4.40 -6.22
C PRO A 2 -17.77 4.03 -5.02
N ASP A 3 -17.69 2.73 -4.71
CA ASP A 3 -16.80 2.20 -3.67
C ASP A 3 -15.33 2.55 -4.01
N PRO A 4 -14.55 3.15 -3.09
CA PRO A 4 -13.15 3.48 -3.35
C PRO A 4 -12.27 2.26 -3.67
N PHE A 5 -12.60 1.07 -3.16
CA PHE A 5 -11.88 -0.16 -3.49
C PHE A 5 -12.14 -0.59 -4.93
N ASP A 6 -13.40 -0.53 -5.39
CA ASP A 6 -13.74 -0.83 -6.79
C ASP A 6 -13.04 0.13 -7.75
N GLN A 7 -12.93 1.42 -7.37
CA GLN A 7 -12.24 2.41 -8.19
C GLN A 7 -10.73 2.15 -8.26
N LEU A 8 -10.11 1.78 -7.14
CA LEU A 8 -8.71 1.39 -7.13
C LEU A 8 -8.47 0.14 -7.98
N LEU A 9 -9.27 -0.91 -7.81
CA LEU A 9 -9.10 -2.16 -8.56
C LEU A 9 -9.20 -1.92 -10.06
N ARG A 10 -10.14 -1.07 -10.49
CA ARG A 10 -10.24 -0.65 -11.89
C ARG A 10 -8.98 0.05 -12.39
N TRP A 11 -8.47 1.03 -11.65
CA TRP A 11 -7.24 1.72 -12.07
C TRP A 11 -6.01 0.81 -12.04
N PHE A 12 -5.98 -0.15 -11.11
CA PHE A 12 -4.93 -1.16 -11.05
C PHE A 12 -4.97 -2.06 -12.30
N ASP A 13 -6.16 -2.52 -12.71
CA ASP A 13 -6.34 -3.32 -13.92
C ASP A 13 -6.00 -2.52 -15.18
N GLU A 14 -6.33 -1.23 -15.24
CA GLU A 14 -5.93 -0.33 -16.31
C GLU A 14 -4.39 -0.19 -16.38
N ALA A 15 -3.71 -0.03 -15.24
CA ALA A 15 -2.25 0.04 -15.17
C ALA A 15 -1.58 -1.27 -15.66
N VAL A 16 -2.14 -2.42 -15.27
CA VAL A 16 -1.68 -3.73 -15.74
C VAL A 16 -1.89 -3.88 -17.25
N THR A 17 -3.09 -3.53 -17.74
CA THR A 17 -3.45 -3.65 -19.16
C THR A 17 -2.62 -2.73 -20.05
N ALA A 18 -2.27 -1.54 -19.57
CA ALA A 18 -1.38 -0.61 -20.24
C ALA A 18 0.09 -1.05 -20.24
N GLY A 19 0.44 -2.14 -19.54
CA GLY A 19 1.78 -2.70 -19.52
C GLY A 19 2.78 -1.89 -18.69
N LEU A 20 2.28 -1.14 -17.69
CA LEU A 20 3.16 -0.38 -16.79
C LEU A 20 4.13 -1.33 -16.09
N ARG A 21 5.35 -0.84 -15.88
CA ARG A 21 6.34 -1.57 -15.09
C ARG A 21 5.97 -1.53 -13.61
N GLU A 22 5.85 -2.70 -12.99
CA GLU A 22 5.58 -2.87 -11.55
C GLU A 22 4.39 -2.04 -11.04
N PRO A 23 3.17 -2.22 -11.60
CA PRO A 23 2.00 -1.43 -11.20
C PRO A 23 1.58 -1.68 -9.73
N ASN A 24 2.08 -2.76 -9.13
CA ASN A 24 1.91 -3.12 -7.73
C ASN A 24 2.98 -2.53 -6.79
N ALA A 25 3.96 -1.78 -7.30
CA ALA A 25 4.90 -1.06 -6.47
C ALA A 25 4.23 0.18 -5.84
N MET A 26 4.41 0.33 -4.54
CA MET A 26 3.83 1.44 -3.77
C MET A 26 4.81 1.94 -2.69
N VAL A 27 4.67 3.20 -2.29
CA VAL A 27 5.40 3.74 -1.15
C VAL A 27 4.64 3.41 0.13
N LEU A 28 5.30 2.79 1.10
CA LEU A 28 4.83 2.67 2.47
C LEU A 28 5.51 3.75 3.32
N THR A 29 4.70 4.58 3.99
CA THR A 29 5.14 5.52 5.02
C THR A 29 4.71 5.04 6.39
N THR A 30 5.64 5.00 7.33
CA THR A 30 5.42 4.68 8.75
C THR A 30 5.95 5.81 9.63
N VAL A 31 5.52 5.86 10.88
CA VAL A 31 5.99 6.87 11.85
C VAL A 31 6.49 6.13 13.09
N ASN A 32 7.71 6.44 13.54
CA ASN A 32 8.26 5.83 14.75
C ASN A 32 7.67 6.46 16.04
N LYS A 33 8.02 5.96 17.22
CA LYS A 33 7.51 6.49 18.50
C LYS A 33 7.86 7.97 18.77
N GLU A 34 8.94 8.49 18.18
CA GLU A 34 9.32 9.90 18.30
C GLU A 34 8.56 10.81 17.30
N GLY A 35 7.59 10.27 16.55
CA GLY A 35 6.83 11.02 15.57
C GLY A 35 7.58 11.28 14.26
N LYS A 36 8.69 10.58 14.00
CA LYS A 36 9.49 10.75 12.77
C LYS A 36 8.99 9.82 11.66
N PRO A 37 8.61 10.35 10.49
CA PRO A 37 8.17 9.54 9.36
C PRO A 37 9.35 8.89 8.62
N SER A 38 9.13 7.71 8.06
CA SER A 38 10.04 7.03 7.13
C SER A 38 9.28 6.40 5.97
N SER A 39 9.82 6.49 4.75
CA SER A 39 9.18 5.99 3.53
C SER A 39 10.09 5.02 2.77
N ARG A 40 9.50 3.97 2.19
CA ARG A 40 10.20 2.99 1.33
C ARG A 40 9.26 2.39 0.29
N MET A 41 9.82 1.85 -0.79
CA MET A 41 9.05 1.04 -1.74
C MET A 41 8.73 -0.34 -1.14
N VAL A 42 7.50 -0.78 -1.33
CA VAL A 42 7.03 -2.15 -1.06
C VAL A 42 6.17 -2.63 -2.24
N LEU A 43 5.94 -3.93 -2.33
CA LEU A 43 5.11 -4.52 -3.38
C LEU A 43 3.79 -5.01 -2.78
N LEU A 44 2.68 -4.58 -3.37
CA LEU A 44 1.35 -5.12 -3.09
C LEU A 44 1.32 -6.61 -3.49
N LYS A 45 0.92 -7.47 -2.54
CA LYS A 45 0.63 -8.90 -2.73
C LYS A 45 -0.82 -9.10 -3.19
N GLY A 46 -1.74 -8.31 -2.65
CA GLY A 46 -3.16 -8.37 -3.01
C GLY A 46 -4.02 -7.44 -2.14
N VAL A 47 -5.32 -7.45 -2.44
CA VAL A 47 -6.35 -6.77 -1.66
C VAL A 47 -7.33 -7.83 -1.15
N ASP A 48 -7.48 -7.98 0.17
CA ASP A 48 -8.44 -8.91 0.79
C ASP A 48 -9.41 -8.15 1.69
N LYS A 49 -10.72 -8.39 1.56
CA LYS A 49 -11.77 -7.79 2.42
C LYS A 49 -11.52 -6.29 2.73
N GLN A 50 -11.21 -5.51 1.69
CA GLN A 50 -10.91 -4.07 1.83
C GLN A 50 -9.63 -3.77 2.63
N ARG A 51 -8.63 -4.65 2.58
CA ARG A 51 -7.31 -4.51 3.21
C ARG A 51 -6.22 -4.73 2.19
N PHE A 52 -5.16 -3.95 2.31
CA PHE A 52 -3.98 -4.05 1.45
C PHE A 52 -2.98 -4.99 2.10
N VAL A 53 -2.51 -5.98 1.37
CA VAL A 53 -1.53 -6.95 1.85
C VAL A 53 -0.22 -6.77 1.08
N TRP A 54 0.90 -6.70 1.78
CA TRP A 54 2.23 -6.53 1.17
C TRP A 54 3.28 -7.35 1.91
N TYR A 55 4.41 -7.60 1.24
CA TYR A 55 5.56 -8.24 1.85
C TYR A 55 6.45 -7.21 2.56
N THR A 56 6.99 -7.58 3.73
CA THR A 56 7.98 -6.76 4.46
C THR A 56 9.11 -7.62 5.02
N SER A 57 10.35 -7.14 4.90
CA SER A 57 11.57 -7.88 5.26
C SER A 57 11.99 -7.70 6.73
N ARG A 58 11.04 -7.73 7.67
CA ARG A 58 11.24 -7.68 9.14
C ARG A 58 11.53 -6.30 9.78
N LYS A 59 11.50 -5.19 9.03
CA LYS A 59 11.64 -3.82 9.58
C LYS A 59 10.29 -3.17 9.89
N ALA A 60 9.42 -3.88 10.61
CA ALA A 60 8.14 -3.36 11.10
C ALA A 60 8.26 -2.75 12.51
N HIS A 61 9.46 -2.31 12.93
CA HIS A 61 9.67 -1.78 14.28
C HIS A 61 8.79 -0.56 14.55
N ASP A 62 8.77 0.40 13.62
CA ASP A 62 7.88 1.56 13.70
C ASP A 62 6.41 1.13 13.87
N LEU A 63 5.96 0.14 13.09
CA LEU A 63 4.58 -0.36 13.11
C LEU A 63 4.21 -1.10 14.40
N SER A 64 5.19 -1.67 15.10
CA SER A 64 4.97 -2.29 16.41
C SER A 64 4.78 -1.26 17.52
N GLU A 65 5.37 -0.08 17.39
CA GLU A 65 5.23 1.03 18.35
C GLU A 65 4.07 1.97 17.97
N ASN A 66 3.77 2.10 16.68
CA ASN A 66 2.75 2.95 16.12
C ASN A 66 2.12 2.29 14.87
N PRO A 67 0.90 1.74 14.96
CA PRO A 67 0.29 0.98 13.87
C PRO A 67 -0.22 1.87 12.73
N ASN A 68 -0.02 3.19 12.75
CA ASN A 68 -0.47 4.06 11.67
C ASN A 68 0.47 3.96 10.46
N GLY A 69 -0.12 3.77 9.28
CA GLY A 69 0.60 3.72 8.02
C GLY A 69 -0.15 4.42 6.89
N ALA A 70 0.61 4.80 5.86
CA ALA A 70 0.06 5.33 4.62
C ALA A 70 0.71 4.64 3.41
N LEU A 71 -0.11 4.36 2.39
CA LEU A 71 0.33 3.83 1.10
C LEU A 71 0.13 4.87 0.00
N LEU A 72 1.06 4.89 -0.95
CA LEU A 72 1.00 5.72 -2.14
C LEU A 72 1.28 4.89 -3.40
N PHE A 73 0.29 4.79 -4.27
CA PHE A 73 0.48 4.35 -5.65
C PHE A 73 0.67 5.58 -6.52
N TYR A 74 1.68 5.55 -7.39
CA TYR A 74 1.87 6.58 -8.40
C TYR A 74 2.12 5.93 -9.75
N TRP A 75 1.16 6.08 -10.66
CA TRP A 75 1.25 5.60 -12.02
C TRP A 75 1.50 6.79 -12.94
N ASN A 76 2.78 7.10 -13.13
CA ASN A 76 3.23 8.26 -13.90
C ASN A 76 2.61 8.30 -15.31
N GLU A 77 2.58 7.16 -16.00
CA GLU A 77 2.04 7.04 -17.36
C GLU A 77 0.54 7.31 -17.43
N MET A 78 -0.18 7.11 -16.32
CA MET A 78 -1.61 7.37 -16.20
C MET A 78 -1.92 8.74 -15.56
N ASN A 79 -0.89 9.52 -15.20
CA ASN A 79 -1.03 10.75 -14.39
C ASN A 79 -1.94 10.58 -13.17
N SER A 80 -1.88 9.39 -12.55
CA SER A 80 -2.83 8.98 -11.51
C SER A 80 -2.11 8.60 -10.22
N GLN A 81 -2.74 8.93 -9.10
CA GLN A 81 -2.24 8.65 -7.76
C GLN A 81 -3.36 8.12 -6.89
N VAL A 82 -3.06 7.09 -6.09
CA VAL A 82 -3.95 6.59 -5.04
C VAL A 82 -3.26 6.69 -3.69
N ARG A 83 -3.98 7.23 -2.70
CA ARG A 83 -3.57 7.33 -1.31
C ARG A 83 -4.46 6.48 -0.43
N VAL A 84 -3.83 5.74 0.48
CA VAL A 84 -4.52 4.93 1.48
C VAL A 84 -3.91 5.25 2.84
N GLU A 85 -4.75 5.46 3.84
CA GLU A 85 -4.33 5.75 5.21
C GLU A 85 -5.11 4.85 6.15
N GLY A 86 -4.44 4.31 7.18
CA GLY A 86 -5.11 3.44 8.13
C GLY A 86 -4.17 2.77 9.11
N SER A 87 -4.74 1.87 9.91
CA SER A 87 -4.00 1.01 10.82
C SER A 87 -3.44 -0.21 10.08
N VAL A 88 -2.23 -0.59 10.44
CA VAL A 88 -1.53 -1.77 9.93
C VAL A 88 -1.54 -2.86 10.99
N GLU A 89 -1.85 -4.08 10.56
CA GLU A 89 -1.77 -5.28 11.39
C GLU A 89 -0.93 -6.35 10.68
N LYS A 90 -0.32 -7.23 11.47
CA LYS A 90 0.41 -8.38 10.92
C LYS A 90 -0.61 -9.43 10.48
N VAL A 91 -0.51 -9.86 9.23
CA VAL A 91 -1.29 -10.99 8.72
C VAL A 91 -0.84 -12.28 9.44
N PRO A 92 -1.77 -13.17 9.84
CA PRO A 92 -1.43 -14.48 10.40
C PRO A 92 -0.51 -15.28 9.46
N GLU A 93 0.32 -16.16 10.02
CA GLU A 93 1.28 -16.97 9.23
C GLU A 93 0.61 -18.06 8.37
N GLU A 94 -0.70 -18.23 8.52
CA GLU A 94 -1.53 -19.23 7.81
C GLU A 94 -2.13 -18.69 6.47
N GLU A 95 -1.66 -17.55 5.95
CA GLU A 95 -2.07 -16.94 4.64
C GLU A 95 -0.92 -16.59 3.67
#